data_AF-A0A1Q3GYK1-F1
#
_entry.id   AF-A0A1Q3GYK1-F1
#
_cell.length_a   1.000
_cell.length_b   1.000
_cell.length_c   1.000
_cell.angle_alpha   90.00
_cell.angle_beta   90.00
_cell.angle_gamma   90.00
#
_symmetry.space_group_name_H-M   'P 1'
#
loop_
_entity.id
_entity.type
_entity.pdbx_description
1 polymer ?
#
loop_
_entity_poly.entity_id
_entity_poly.type
_entity_poly.pdbx_seq_one_letter_code
_entity_poly.pdbx_strand_id
1 'polypeptide(L)'
;MATYHFNLDGSLISADPSGNAAVVGGQNFPLTGSQLTMYAATVYAEASFMGLVQQINPNDPEGEMQRETFAIAYSMFNYATAKKQKDATYTFDKMLVDKNYTHAIGSPAYNEYFSAGGDAVRKKYATQAIIKMFTRNTADMLHVIQTLDGGPFWDGADIYQRFRDHYRAKQGFQLSDPAHGSLYQNVTVVQGTQVIESIEGNNKWIQGPYTFLSTMTAGGTIFWKFMPGSGASV
;
A
#
# COMPACT_ATOMS: atom_id res chain seq x y z
N MET A 1 -15.48 -22.47 -1.17
CA MET A 1 -14.95 -21.28 -1.89
C MET A 1 -16.09 -20.66 -2.67
N ALA A 2 -16.00 -19.40 -3.08
CA ALA A 2 -17.06 -18.74 -3.84
C ALA A 2 -16.56 -18.29 -5.21
N THR A 3 -17.45 -18.31 -6.20
CA THR A 3 -17.27 -17.57 -7.44
C THR A 3 -17.71 -16.13 -7.20
N TYR A 4 -16.83 -15.18 -7.52
CA TYR A 4 -17.11 -13.76 -7.34
C TYR A 4 -17.30 -13.07 -8.70
N HIS A 5 -18.36 -12.28 -8.80
CA HIS A 5 -18.68 -11.46 -9.97
C HIS A 5 -18.47 -10.00 -9.63
N PHE A 6 -17.55 -9.33 -10.33
CA PHE A 6 -17.25 -7.92 -10.16
C PHE A 6 -17.50 -7.15 -11.45
N ASN A 7 -17.87 -5.88 -11.31
CA ASN A 7 -17.77 -4.91 -12.38
C ASN A 7 -16.30 -4.54 -12.64
N LEU A 8 -16.03 -3.93 -13.80
CA LEU A 8 -14.69 -3.39 -14.13
C LEU A 8 -14.26 -2.27 -13.17
N ASP A 9 -15.22 -1.61 -12.51
CA ASP A 9 -14.95 -0.58 -11.51
C ASP A 9 -14.64 -1.13 -10.12
N GLY A 10 -14.56 -2.46 -9.96
CA GLY A 10 -14.26 -3.15 -8.71
C GLY A 10 -15.46 -3.37 -7.79
N SER A 11 -16.66 -2.87 -8.12
CA SER A 11 -17.85 -3.14 -7.32
C SER A 11 -18.30 -4.61 -7.44
N LEU A 12 -18.65 -5.20 -6.29
CA LEU A 12 -19.16 -6.57 -6.23
C LEU A 12 -20.60 -6.63 -6.73
N ILE A 13 -20.88 -7.53 -7.67
CA ILE A 13 -22.23 -7.82 -8.18
C ILE A 13 -22.84 -8.95 -7.35
N SER A 14 -22.11 -10.05 -7.20
CA SER A 14 -22.55 -11.23 -6.46
C SER A 14 -21.37 -12.11 -6.05
N ALA A 15 -21.57 -12.90 -4.99
CA ALA A 15 -20.68 -13.98 -4.60
C ALA A 15 -21.53 -15.24 -4.42
N ASP A 16 -21.28 -16.26 -5.23
CA ASP A 16 -22.03 -17.51 -5.21
C ASP A 16 -21.14 -18.67 -4.71
N PRO A 17 -21.67 -19.65 -3.97
CA PRO A 17 -20.87 -20.73 -3.39
C PRO A 17 -20.49 -21.81 -4.41
N SER A 18 -20.69 -21.61 -5.71
CA SER A 18 -20.63 -22.67 -6.72
C SER A 18 -19.21 -23.05 -7.18
N GLY A 19 -18.18 -22.30 -6.77
CA GLY A 19 -16.82 -22.52 -7.26
C GLY A 19 -15.75 -21.66 -6.60
N ASN A 20 -14.69 -21.35 -7.34
CA ASN A 20 -13.59 -20.48 -6.90
C ASN A 20 -13.11 -19.57 -8.05
N ALA A 21 -13.99 -19.21 -8.99
CA ALA A 21 -13.63 -18.35 -10.10
C ALA A 21 -13.77 -16.87 -9.73
N ALA A 22 -13.04 -16.00 -10.41
CA ALA A 22 -13.36 -14.58 -10.46
C ALA A 22 -13.85 -14.25 -11.87
N VAL A 23 -15.00 -13.59 -11.96
CA VAL A 23 -15.58 -13.08 -13.19
C VAL A 23 -15.61 -11.57 -13.09
N VAL A 24 -14.96 -10.87 -14.02
CA VAL A 24 -14.85 -9.41 -14.02
C VAL A 24 -15.38 -8.89 -15.35
N GLY A 25 -16.39 -8.00 -15.31
CA GLY A 25 -17.02 -7.47 -16.51
C GLY A 25 -17.63 -8.56 -17.42
N GLY A 26 -18.11 -9.65 -16.83
CA GLY A 26 -18.68 -10.79 -17.55
C GLY A 26 -17.65 -11.73 -18.20
N GLN A 27 -16.35 -11.57 -17.90
CA GLN A 27 -15.27 -12.42 -18.43
C GLN A 27 -14.54 -13.15 -17.30
N ASN A 28 -14.06 -14.36 -17.57
CA ASN A 28 -13.20 -15.08 -16.63
C ASN A 28 -11.90 -14.29 -16.40
N PHE A 29 -11.57 -14.08 -15.12
CA PHE A 29 -10.38 -13.37 -14.71
C PHE A 29 -9.21 -14.34 -14.50
N PRO A 30 -7.95 -13.92 -14.71
CA PRO A 30 -6.79 -14.81 -14.55
C PRO A 30 -6.53 -15.27 -13.12
N LEU A 31 -7.15 -14.64 -12.11
CA LEU A 31 -7.10 -15.08 -10.72
C LEU A 31 -8.32 -15.90 -10.35
N THR A 32 -8.13 -16.80 -9.38
CA THR A 32 -9.27 -17.38 -8.66
C THR A 32 -10.00 -16.32 -7.83
N GLY A 33 -11.26 -16.60 -7.48
CA GLY A 33 -12.06 -15.77 -6.59
C GLY A 33 -11.36 -15.52 -5.25
N SER A 34 -10.80 -16.59 -4.66
CA SER A 34 -10.00 -16.51 -3.43
C SER A 34 -8.77 -15.62 -3.59
N GLN A 35 -8.01 -15.73 -4.69
CA GLN A 35 -6.82 -14.90 -4.90
C GLN A 35 -7.18 -13.44 -5.09
N LEU A 36 -8.13 -13.12 -5.97
CA LEU A 36 -8.53 -11.73 -6.22
C LEU A 36 -9.00 -11.06 -4.92
N THR A 37 -9.87 -11.73 -4.17
CA THR A 37 -10.42 -11.18 -2.92
C THR A 37 -9.38 -11.09 -1.81
N MET A 38 -8.46 -12.05 -1.70
CA MET A 38 -7.34 -11.97 -0.76
C MET A 38 -6.42 -10.77 -1.07
N TYR A 39 -6.08 -10.55 -2.34
CA TYR A 39 -5.20 -9.44 -2.73
C TYR A 39 -5.90 -8.09 -2.48
N ALA A 40 -7.18 -8.00 -2.85
CA ALA A 40 -7.99 -6.81 -2.61
C ALA A 40 -8.19 -6.55 -1.11
N ALA A 41 -8.38 -7.58 -0.29
CA ALA A 41 -8.50 -7.45 1.16
C ALA A 41 -7.20 -6.97 1.82
N THR A 42 -6.04 -7.36 1.30
CA THR A 42 -4.75 -6.79 1.73
C THR A 42 -4.65 -5.32 1.39
N VAL A 43 -4.92 -4.92 0.13
CA VAL A 43 -4.94 -3.50 -0.26
C VAL A 43 -5.94 -2.71 0.58
N TYR A 44 -7.13 -3.26 0.80
CA TYR A 44 -8.14 -2.69 1.67
C TYR A 44 -7.51 -2.44 3.03
N ALA A 45 -7.07 -3.47 3.74
CA ALA A 45 -6.56 -3.37 5.11
C ALA A 45 -5.40 -2.37 5.28
N GLU A 46 -4.55 -2.22 4.27
CA GLU A 46 -3.38 -1.34 4.27
C GLU A 46 -3.72 0.11 3.89
N ALA A 47 -4.80 0.36 3.14
CA ALA A 47 -5.24 1.70 2.77
C ALA A 47 -5.87 2.46 3.96
N SER A 48 -6.07 3.77 3.84
CA SER A 48 -6.79 4.54 4.85
C SER A 48 -8.30 4.30 4.75
N PHE A 49 -9.04 4.61 5.81
CA PHE A 49 -10.50 4.66 5.75
C PHE A 49 -10.98 5.99 5.16
N MET A 50 -12.14 6.00 4.51
CA MET A 50 -12.66 7.16 3.77
C MET A 50 -12.79 8.42 4.62
N GLY A 51 -13.17 8.29 5.89
CA GLY A 51 -13.28 9.44 6.80
C GLY A 51 -11.95 10.18 7.01
N LEU A 52 -10.82 9.47 7.03
CA LEU A 52 -9.50 10.12 7.08
C LEU A 52 -9.16 10.76 5.74
N VAL A 53 -9.42 10.06 4.64
CA VAL A 53 -9.17 10.58 3.28
C VAL A 53 -9.96 11.88 3.04
N GLN A 54 -11.20 11.94 3.52
CA GLN A 54 -12.04 13.15 3.45
C GLN A 54 -11.50 14.31 4.30
N GLN A 55 -10.84 14.04 5.43
CA GLN A 55 -10.17 15.09 6.21
C GLN A 55 -8.93 15.62 5.50
N ILE A 56 -8.21 14.75 4.78
CA ILE A 56 -6.98 15.08 4.07
C ILE A 56 -7.27 15.85 2.78
N ASN A 57 -8.19 15.35 1.96
CA ASN A 57 -8.59 15.95 0.69
C ASN A 57 -10.12 16.03 0.61
N PRO A 58 -10.74 17.05 1.22
CA PRO A 58 -12.20 17.18 1.24
C PRO A 58 -12.82 17.47 -0.14
N ASN A 59 -12.01 17.94 -1.10
CA ASN A 59 -12.49 18.33 -2.43
C ASN A 59 -12.60 17.13 -3.39
N ASP A 60 -11.77 16.09 -3.19
CA ASP A 60 -11.79 14.86 -4.00
C ASP A 60 -11.38 13.62 -3.17
N PRO A 61 -12.20 13.20 -2.21
CA PRO A 61 -11.86 12.08 -1.33
C PRO A 61 -11.88 10.73 -2.04
N GLU A 62 -12.79 10.53 -3.01
CA GLU A 62 -12.85 9.28 -3.77
C GLU A 62 -11.67 9.12 -4.73
N GLY A 63 -11.28 10.19 -5.44
CA GLY A 63 -10.08 10.19 -6.26
C GLY A 63 -8.83 9.89 -5.44
N GLU A 64 -8.73 10.46 -4.23
CA GLU A 64 -7.60 10.22 -3.33
C GLU A 64 -7.56 8.77 -2.80
N MET A 65 -8.71 8.19 -2.44
CA MET A 65 -8.84 6.77 -2.07
C MET A 65 -8.44 5.85 -3.23
N GLN A 66 -8.86 6.20 -4.45
CA GLN A 66 -8.51 5.45 -5.65
C GLN A 66 -6.99 5.49 -5.90
N ARG A 67 -6.35 6.66 -5.74
CA ARG A 67 -4.90 6.82 -5.85
C ARG A 67 -4.14 6.01 -4.79
N GLU A 68 -4.58 6.07 -3.54
CA GLU A 68 -3.96 5.34 -2.42
C GLU A 68 -4.01 3.82 -2.63
N THR A 69 -5.20 3.27 -2.85
CA THR A 69 -5.39 1.83 -3.07
C THR A 69 -4.66 1.33 -4.32
N PHE A 70 -4.67 2.10 -5.41
CA PHE A 70 -3.89 1.78 -6.60
C PHE A 70 -2.38 1.78 -6.34
N ALA A 71 -1.87 2.79 -5.64
CA ALA A 71 -0.45 2.89 -5.31
C ALA A 71 0.02 1.73 -4.42
N ILE A 72 -0.77 1.32 -3.42
CA ILE A 72 -0.48 0.13 -2.59
C ILE A 72 -0.40 -1.12 -3.47
N ALA A 73 -1.40 -1.36 -4.33
CA ALA A 73 -1.39 -2.49 -5.25
C ALA A 73 -0.16 -2.45 -6.18
N TYR A 74 0.17 -1.29 -6.74
CA TYR A 74 1.34 -1.15 -7.61
C TYR A 74 2.65 -1.41 -6.86
N SER A 75 2.79 -0.93 -5.62
CA SER A 75 3.93 -1.22 -4.74
C SER A 75 4.08 -2.72 -4.46
N MET A 76 2.97 -3.41 -4.15
CA MET A 76 2.93 -4.87 -3.99
C MET A 76 3.49 -5.58 -5.24
N PHE A 77 3.07 -5.16 -6.42
CA PHE A 77 3.55 -5.71 -7.68
C PHE A 77 5.03 -5.45 -7.93
N ASN A 78 5.52 -4.25 -7.63
CA ASN A 78 6.94 -3.93 -7.75
C ASN A 78 7.80 -4.78 -6.82
N TYR A 79 7.36 -4.94 -5.56
CA TYR A 79 8.07 -5.77 -4.59
C TYR A 79 8.11 -7.23 -5.03
N ALA A 80 6.97 -7.82 -5.39
CA ALA A 80 6.90 -9.20 -5.86
C ALA A 80 7.74 -9.41 -7.13
N THR A 81 7.74 -8.44 -8.05
CA THR A 81 8.55 -8.50 -9.28
C THR A 81 10.05 -8.44 -8.96
N ALA A 82 10.47 -7.55 -8.07
CA ALA A 82 11.87 -7.44 -7.65
C ALA A 82 12.36 -8.71 -6.93
N LYS A 83 11.55 -9.28 -6.04
CA LYS A 83 11.85 -10.58 -5.41
C LYS A 83 11.92 -11.70 -6.44
N LYS A 84 11.01 -11.71 -7.42
CA LYS A 84 10.99 -12.73 -8.48
C LYS A 84 12.24 -12.73 -9.35
N GLN A 85 12.87 -11.56 -9.55
CA GLN A 85 14.15 -11.47 -10.26
C GLN A 85 15.29 -12.18 -9.50
N LYS A 86 15.20 -12.29 -8.18
CA LYS A 86 16.18 -12.99 -7.32
C LYS A 86 15.80 -14.46 -7.07
N ASP A 87 14.50 -14.75 -6.96
CA ASP A 87 13.93 -16.09 -6.82
C ASP A 87 12.74 -16.23 -7.78
N ALA A 88 12.94 -16.94 -8.90
CA ALA A 88 11.91 -17.13 -9.92
C ALA A 88 10.62 -17.79 -9.40
N THR A 89 10.67 -18.46 -8.24
CA THR A 89 9.51 -19.09 -7.58
C THR A 89 8.74 -18.14 -6.67
N TYR A 90 9.17 -16.88 -6.54
CA TYR A 90 8.49 -15.87 -5.73
C TYR A 90 7.21 -15.41 -6.41
N THR A 91 6.07 -15.70 -5.79
CA THR A 91 4.73 -15.35 -6.30
C THR A 91 4.10 -14.26 -5.44
N PHE A 92 3.01 -13.69 -5.93
CA PHE A 92 2.22 -12.74 -5.14
C PHE A 92 1.64 -13.42 -3.88
N ASP A 93 1.27 -14.70 -3.95
CA ASP A 93 0.83 -15.45 -2.77
C ASP A 93 1.94 -15.57 -1.71
N LYS A 94 3.20 -15.78 -2.12
CA LYS A 94 4.34 -15.81 -1.19
C LYS A 94 4.60 -14.45 -0.55
N MET A 95 4.40 -13.36 -1.30
CA MET A 95 4.55 -12.00 -0.79
C MET A 95 3.60 -11.71 0.38
N LEU A 96 2.36 -12.19 0.32
CA LEU A 96 1.34 -11.89 1.33
C LEU A 96 1.59 -12.55 2.68
N VAL A 97 2.45 -13.57 2.70
CA VAL A 97 2.92 -14.23 3.93
C VAL A 97 4.39 -13.91 4.22
N ASP A 98 4.99 -13.00 3.46
CA ASP A 98 6.36 -12.54 3.71
C ASP A 98 6.34 -11.65 4.95
N LYS A 99 6.89 -12.19 6.04
CA LYS A 99 7.02 -11.52 7.34
C LYS A 99 7.80 -10.20 7.29
N ASN A 100 8.46 -9.88 6.19
CA ASN A 100 9.22 -8.64 6.03
C ASN A 100 8.49 -7.59 5.16
N TYR A 101 7.25 -7.84 4.73
CA TYR A 101 6.56 -6.98 3.78
C TYR A 101 5.22 -6.41 4.26
N THR A 102 4.19 -7.25 4.37
CA THR A 102 2.83 -6.85 4.80
C THR A 102 2.33 -7.81 5.87
N HIS A 103 1.60 -7.26 6.85
CA HIS A 103 1.00 -8.00 7.95
C HIS A 103 -0.52 -7.87 8.00
N ALA A 104 -1.16 -7.50 6.90
CA ALA A 104 -2.60 -7.31 6.84
C ALA A 104 -3.41 -8.59 7.06
N ILE A 105 -2.94 -9.76 6.60
CA ILE A 105 -3.72 -11.01 6.63
C ILE A 105 -4.09 -11.36 8.08
N GLY A 106 -5.40 -11.50 8.31
CA GLY A 106 -5.97 -11.83 9.62
C GLY A 106 -6.23 -10.62 10.53
N SER A 107 -5.81 -9.41 10.14
CA SER A 107 -6.15 -8.19 10.88
C SER A 107 -7.66 -7.89 10.86
N PRO A 108 -8.20 -7.11 11.82
CA PRO A 108 -9.60 -6.70 11.80
C PRO A 108 -10.03 -6.03 10.49
N ALA A 109 -9.20 -5.14 9.94
CA ALA A 109 -9.48 -4.45 8.68
C ALA A 109 -9.49 -5.42 7.48
N TYR A 110 -8.58 -6.40 7.46
CA TYR A 110 -8.59 -7.44 6.43
C TYR A 110 -9.89 -8.27 6.48
N ASN A 111 -10.32 -8.67 7.67
CA ASN A 111 -11.56 -9.43 7.83
C ASN A 111 -12.81 -8.59 7.52
N GLU A 112 -12.76 -7.27 7.75
CA GLU A 112 -13.85 -6.35 7.42
C GLU A 112 -14.17 -6.32 5.92
N TYR A 113 -13.16 -6.47 5.05
CA TYR A 113 -13.35 -6.57 3.60
C TYR A 113 -14.41 -7.62 3.22
N PHE A 114 -14.37 -8.79 3.87
CA PHE A 114 -15.27 -9.92 3.61
C PHE A 114 -16.65 -9.79 4.30
N SER A 115 -16.82 -8.82 5.19
CA SER A 115 -18.08 -8.61 5.88
C SER A 115 -19.09 -7.85 5.00
N ALA A 116 -20.38 -7.91 5.35
CA ALA A 116 -21.40 -7.09 4.68
C ALA A 116 -21.26 -5.57 4.99
N GLY A 117 -20.58 -5.21 6.09
CA GLY A 117 -20.34 -3.84 6.52
C GLY A 117 -18.97 -3.30 6.07
N GLY A 118 -18.55 -2.18 6.66
CA GLY A 118 -17.27 -1.53 6.37
C GLY A 118 -17.34 -0.48 5.26
N ASP A 119 -16.17 -0.01 4.84
CA ASP A 119 -16.05 1.07 3.87
C ASP A 119 -16.23 0.56 2.43
N ALA A 120 -17.45 0.68 1.91
CA ALA A 120 -17.80 0.19 0.57
C ALA A 120 -16.97 0.82 -0.55
N VAL A 121 -16.58 2.10 -0.40
CA VAL A 121 -15.80 2.82 -1.41
C VAL A 121 -14.35 2.32 -1.41
N ARG A 122 -13.75 2.15 -0.23
CA ARG A 122 -12.43 1.53 -0.08
C ARG A 122 -12.41 0.09 -0.59
N LYS A 123 -13.46 -0.71 -0.35
CA LYS A 123 -13.57 -2.08 -0.92
C LYS A 123 -13.55 -2.03 -2.44
N LYS A 124 -14.43 -1.21 -3.03
CA LYS A 124 -14.53 -1.03 -4.49
C LYS A 124 -13.17 -0.69 -5.08
N TYR A 125 -12.49 0.33 -4.57
CA TYR A 125 -11.21 0.78 -5.13
C TYR A 125 -10.05 -0.17 -4.87
N ALA A 126 -10.00 -0.85 -3.72
CA ALA A 126 -9.03 -1.91 -3.46
C ALA A 126 -9.19 -3.07 -4.45
N THR A 127 -10.43 -3.50 -4.74
CA THR A 127 -10.70 -4.51 -5.77
C THR A 127 -10.34 -4.01 -7.16
N GLN A 128 -10.71 -2.77 -7.49
CA GLN A 128 -10.41 -2.15 -8.78
C GLN A 128 -8.90 -2.08 -9.03
N ALA A 129 -8.12 -1.76 -8.01
CA ALA A 129 -6.66 -1.70 -8.10
C ALA A 129 -6.06 -3.03 -8.56
N ILE A 130 -6.48 -4.15 -7.96
CA ILE A 130 -6.05 -5.50 -8.36
C ILE A 130 -6.50 -5.81 -9.79
N ILE A 131 -7.74 -5.49 -10.15
CA ILE A 131 -8.25 -5.67 -11.52
C ILE A 131 -7.37 -4.92 -12.52
N LYS A 132 -7.07 -3.65 -12.26
CA LYS A 132 -6.22 -2.81 -13.14
C LYS A 132 -4.82 -3.38 -13.28
N MET A 133 -4.22 -3.88 -12.20
CA MET A 133 -2.88 -4.46 -12.24
C MET A 133 -2.78 -5.72 -13.10
N PHE A 134 -3.74 -6.62 -13.00
CA PHE A 134 -3.76 -7.87 -13.77
C PHE A 134 -4.22 -7.70 -15.22
N THR A 135 -5.09 -6.70 -15.49
CA THR A 135 -5.52 -6.37 -16.85
C THR A 135 -4.60 -5.39 -17.57
N ARG A 136 -3.68 -4.73 -16.84
CA ARG A 136 -2.84 -3.62 -17.31
C ARG A 136 -3.64 -2.40 -17.81
N ASN A 137 -4.90 -2.29 -17.40
CA ASN A 137 -5.75 -1.13 -17.71
C ASN A 137 -5.48 0.02 -16.73
N THR A 138 -4.32 0.66 -16.87
CA THR A 138 -3.79 1.65 -15.91
C THR A 138 -3.61 3.05 -16.50
N ALA A 139 -4.19 3.33 -17.68
CA ALA A 139 -4.00 4.60 -18.38
C ALA A 139 -4.44 5.82 -17.55
N ASP A 140 -5.52 5.68 -16.78
CA ASP A 140 -6.05 6.69 -15.85
C ASP A 140 -5.17 6.87 -14.58
N MET A 141 -4.28 5.91 -14.31
CA MET A 141 -3.40 5.91 -13.13
C MET A 141 -1.94 6.20 -13.48
N LEU A 142 -1.64 6.62 -14.72
CA LEU A 142 -0.26 6.91 -15.15
C LEU A 142 0.42 7.94 -14.26
N HIS A 143 -0.31 8.96 -13.81
CA HIS A 143 0.22 9.97 -12.90
C HIS A 143 0.69 9.35 -11.56
N VAL A 144 -0.06 8.38 -11.01
CA VAL A 144 0.34 7.63 -9.79
C VAL A 144 1.59 6.81 -10.06
N ILE A 145 1.62 6.06 -11.17
CA ILE A 145 2.76 5.22 -11.55
C ILE A 145 4.05 6.03 -11.67
N GLN A 146 3.96 7.18 -12.35
CA GLN A 146 5.09 8.09 -12.54
C GLN A 146 5.57 8.69 -11.22
N THR A 147 4.65 9.11 -10.34
CA THR A 147 5.00 9.73 -9.06
C THR A 147 5.57 8.70 -8.07
N LEU A 148 5.04 7.48 -8.06
CA LEU A 148 5.52 6.41 -7.19
C LEU A 148 6.96 5.99 -7.54
N ASP A 149 7.35 6.14 -8.80
CA ASP A 149 8.71 5.89 -9.31
C ASP A 149 9.27 4.52 -8.90
N GLY A 150 8.46 3.48 -9.13
CA GLY A 150 8.81 2.09 -8.81
C GLY A 150 8.86 1.76 -7.31
N GLY A 151 8.42 2.67 -6.43
CA GLY A 151 8.40 2.48 -4.98
C GLY A 151 7.69 1.19 -4.56
N PRO A 152 8.40 0.21 -3.96
CA PRO A 152 7.81 -1.06 -3.58
C PRO A 152 7.22 -1.03 -2.16
N PHE A 153 7.25 0.10 -1.47
CA PHE A 153 6.98 0.17 -0.04
C PHE A 153 5.97 1.26 0.27
N TRP A 154 5.16 1.04 1.30
CA TRP A 154 4.25 2.03 1.85
C TRP A 154 4.24 1.95 3.38
N ASP A 155 3.80 3.02 4.02
CA ASP A 155 3.39 3.08 5.41
C ASP A 155 2.27 4.11 5.57
N GLY A 156 1.30 3.83 6.44
CA GLY A 156 0.26 4.79 6.81
C GLY A 156 0.20 4.98 8.32
N ALA A 157 -0.77 4.36 8.96
CA ALA A 157 -1.01 4.47 10.40
C ALA A 157 0.20 4.06 11.26
N ASP A 158 0.99 3.08 10.85
CA ASP A 158 2.10 2.54 11.64
C ASP A 158 3.23 3.54 11.85
N ILE A 159 3.62 4.28 10.80
CA ILE A 159 4.64 5.34 10.94
C ILE A 159 4.11 6.50 11.79
N TYR A 160 2.79 6.78 11.74
CA TYR A 160 2.15 7.78 12.59
C TYR A 160 2.16 7.38 14.07
N GLN A 161 1.72 6.16 14.38
CA GLN A 161 1.55 5.69 15.75
C GLN A 161 2.88 5.35 16.43
N ARG A 162 3.80 4.75 15.68
CA ARG A 162 5.02 4.15 16.25
C ARG A 162 6.27 4.95 15.97
N PHE A 163 6.25 5.80 14.95
CA PHE A 163 7.36 6.61 14.45
C PHE A 163 8.78 6.16 14.84
N ARG A 164 9.29 6.59 16.01
CA ARG A 164 10.66 6.27 16.49
C ARG A 164 10.91 4.77 16.58
N ASP A 165 9.88 4.00 16.88
CA ASP A 165 9.93 2.54 16.94
C ASP A 165 9.76 1.86 15.59
N HIS A 166 9.30 2.61 14.58
CA HIS A 166 9.15 2.13 13.22
C HIS A 166 10.51 1.85 12.58
N TYR A 167 10.64 0.71 11.92
CA TYR A 167 11.94 0.26 11.41
C TYR A 167 12.52 1.20 10.34
N ARG A 168 11.68 1.81 9.49
CA ARG A 168 12.14 2.79 8.50
C ARG A 168 12.68 4.07 9.15
N ALA A 169 12.13 4.48 10.29
CA ALA A 169 12.69 5.59 11.07
C ALA A 169 14.05 5.21 11.67
N LYS A 170 14.19 3.97 12.19
CA LYS A 170 15.46 3.44 12.72
C LYS A 170 16.55 3.28 11.66
N GLN A 171 16.18 2.96 10.42
CA GLN A 171 17.10 2.80 9.29
C GLN A 171 17.37 4.10 8.51
N GLY A 172 16.70 5.20 8.87
CA GLY A 172 16.83 6.49 8.23
C GLY A 172 16.05 6.59 6.90
N PHE A 173 15.29 7.67 6.76
CA PHE A 173 14.59 8.00 5.51
C PHE A 173 14.75 9.49 5.17
N GLN A 174 14.66 9.80 3.88
CA GLN A 174 14.58 11.16 3.35
C GLN A 174 13.18 11.39 2.74
N LEU A 175 12.62 12.58 2.99
CA LEU A 175 11.48 13.06 2.21
C LEU A 175 12.00 13.74 0.94
N SER A 176 11.53 13.27 -0.22
CA SER A 176 11.79 13.90 -1.53
C SER A 176 11.09 15.26 -1.67
N ASP A 177 9.93 15.39 -1.03
CA ASP A 177 9.13 16.60 -0.93
C ASP A 177 8.73 16.79 0.55
N PRO A 178 8.99 17.97 1.17
CA PRO A 178 8.52 18.29 2.51
C PRO A 178 7.01 18.05 2.72
N ALA A 179 6.19 18.21 1.68
CA ALA A 179 4.75 17.99 1.74
C ALA A 179 4.36 16.55 2.07
N HIS A 180 5.20 15.55 1.76
CA HIS A 180 4.95 14.16 2.14
C HIS A 180 4.91 13.95 3.67
N GLY A 181 5.57 14.84 4.43
CA GLY A 181 5.54 14.81 5.89
C GLY A 181 4.34 15.53 6.51
N SER A 182 3.54 16.25 5.72
CA SER A 182 2.46 17.11 6.23
C SER A 182 1.39 16.34 7.02
N LEU A 183 1.06 15.13 6.56
CA LEU A 183 0.12 14.22 7.23
C LEU A 183 0.63 13.70 8.57
N TYR A 184 1.93 13.80 8.80
CA TYR A 184 2.61 13.26 9.97
C TYR A 184 3.23 14.38 10.82
N GLN A 185 2.78 15.63 10.74
CA GLN A 185 3.40 16.76 11.49
C GLN A 185 3.38 16.61 13.02
N ASN A 186 2.43 15.84 13.59
CA ASN A 186 2.42 15.51 15.03
C ASN A 186 3.51 14.48 15.40
N VAL A 187 4.00 13.78 14.40
CA VAL A 187 5.21 12.99 14.47
C VAL A 187 6.35 13.96 14.23
N THR A 188 7.33 14.03 15.14
CA THR A 188 8.53 14.86 14.92
C THR A 188 9.40 14.20 13.83
N VAL A 189 8.91 14.20 12.59
CA VAL A 189 9.66 13.91 11.39
C VAL A 189 10.61 15.07 11.21
N VAL A 190 11.78 14.96 11.86
CA VAL A 190 12.85 15.94 11.65
C VAL A 190 13.26 15.82 10.20
N GLN A 191 12.81 16.81 9.43
CA GLN A 191 13.05 16.91 8.01
C GLN A 191 14.55 16.81 7.77
N GLY A 192 14.92 15.78 7.02
CA GLY A 192 16.29 15.61 6.55
C GLY A 192 17.26 14.96 7.53
N THR A 193 16.86 14.34 8.66
CA THR A 193 17.80 13.50 9.45
C THR A 193 17.13 12.68 10.55
N GLN A 194 17.34 11.34 10.64
CA GLN A 194 17.28 10.64 11.94
C GLN A 194 18.28 9.48 12.06
N VAL A 195 19.33 9.72 12.85
CA VAL A 195 19.93 8.74 13.76
C VAL A 195 19.85 9.34 15.16
N ILE A 196 19.32 8.61 16.14
CA ILE A 196 19.34 8.99 17.56
C ILE A 196 20.52 8.24 18.20
N GLU A 197 21.55 8.96 18.64
CA GLU A 197 22.50 8.44 19.62
C GLU A 197 22.06 8.94 21.00
N SER A 198 21.77 8.04 21.94
CA SER A 198 21.56 8.44 23.34
C SER A 198 22.92 8.53 24.02
N ILE A 199 23.36 9.75 24.33
CA ILE A 199 24.45 9.97 25.28
C ILE A 199 23.87 10.81 26.43
N GLU A 200 23.85 10.24 27.63
CA GLU A 200 23.60 10.94 28.91
C GLU A 200 22.42 11.94 28.89
N GLY A 201 21.22 11.45 28.54
CA GLY A 201 19.97 12.21 28.75
C GLY A 201 19.70 13.38 27.80
N ASN A 202 20.57 13.62 26.79
CA ASN A 202 20.34 14.63 25.76
C ASN A 202 20.33 13.99 24.36
N ASN A 203 19.17 14.05 23.68
CA ASN A 203 19.07 13.60 22.29
C ASN A 203 19.77 14.61 21.37
N LYS A 204 20.83 14.19 20.67
CA LYS A 204 21.43 14.94 19.55
C LYS A 204 21.00 14.34 18.21
N TRP A 205 20.70 15.22 17.24
CA TRP A 205 20.38 14.86 15.86
C TRP A 205 21.69 14.68 15.07
N ILE A 206 21.94 13.51 14.49
CA ILE A 206 23.16 13.23 13.71
C ILE A 206 22.80 12.86 12.27
N GLN A 207 23.45 13.52 11.29
CA GLN A 207 23.38 13.20 9.85
C GLN A 207 24.06 11.86 9.54
N GLY A 208 23.31 10.91 8.97
CA GLY A 208 23.77 9.58 8.56
C GLY A 208 23.17 9.14 7.21
N PRO A 209 23.63 8.03 6.61
CA PRO A 209 23.18 7.58 5.29
C PRO A 209 21.71 7.13 5.35
N TYR A 210 20.87 7.67 4.46
CA TYR A 210 19.45 7.29 4.41
C TYR A 210 19.27 5.99 3.64
N THR A 211 18.44 5.10 4.17
CA THR A 211 18.07 3.85 3.49
C THR A 211 16.88 4.07 2.57
N PHE A 212 15.91 4.89 2.98
CA PHE A 212 14.66 5.10 2.26
C PHE A 212 14.51 6.53 1.73
N LEU A 213 13.78 6.67 0.63
CA LEU A 213 13.38 7.92 0.02
C LEU A 213 11.86 7.88 -0.22
N SER A 214 11.13 8.89 0.26
CA SER A 214 9.70 9.00 -0.04
C SER A 214 9.51 9.26 -1.54
N THR A 215 8.42 8.78 -2.12
CA THR A 215 8.12 9.03 -3.54
C THR A 215 6.80 9.75 -3.74
N MET A 216 5.78 9.39 -2.95
CA MET A 216 4.44 9.94 -3.06
C MET A 216 3.76 9.90 -1.69
N THR A 217 2.76 10.76 -1.49
CA THR A 217 1.67 10.52 -0.55
C THR A 217 0.34 10.42 -1.28
N ALA A 218 -0.50 9.47 -0.87
CA ALA A 218 -1.90 9.42 -1.28
C ALA A 218 -2.78 8.91 -0.15
N GLY A 219 -3.93 9.54 0.04
CA GLY A 219 -4.79 9.29 1.20
C GLY A 219 -4.02 9.56 2.48
N GLY A 220 -4.01 8.60 3.40
CA GLY A 220 -3.23 8.64 4.64
C GLY A 220 -1.90 7.88 4.57
N THR A 221 -1.44 7.54 3.38
CA THR A 221 -0.26 6.69 3.14
C THR A 221 0.88 7.45 2.49
N ILE A 222 2.10 7.17 2.97
CA ILE A 222 3.36 7.59 2.37
C ILE A 222 4.05 6.39 1.74
N PHE A 223 4.57 6.60 0.54
CA PHE A 223 5.23 5.58 -0.27
C PHE A 223 6.73 5.80 -0.33
N TRP A 224 7.47 4.70 -0.41
CA TRP A 224 8.92 4.70 -0.29
C TRP A 224 9.60 3.84 -1.36
N LYS A 225 10.85 4.19 -1.63
CA LYS A 225 11.84 3.34 -2.31
C LYS A 225 13.14 3.36 -1.54
N PHE A 226 14.05 2.46 -1.87
CA PHE A 226 15.42 2.58 -1.37
C PHE A 226 16.09 3.82 -1.96
N MET A 227 16.84 4.54 -1.14
CA MET A 227 17.64 5.66 -1.61
C MET A 227 18.72 5.14 -2.57
N PRO A 228 18.92 5.80 -3.73
CA PRO A 228 20.04 5.48 -4.61
C PRO A 228 21.38 5.54 -3.86
N GLY A 229 22.18 4.47 -3.96
CA GLY A 229 23.49 4.39 -3.29
C GLY A 229 23.46 3.93 -1.84
N SER A 230 22.29 3.63 -1.26
CA SER A 230 22.18 3.07 0.11
C SER A 230 22.74 1.64 0.26
N GLY A 231 22.97 0.93 -0.85
CA GLY A 231 23.35 -0.49 -0.85
C GLY A 231 22.21 -1.44 -0.49
N ALA A 232 21.03 -0.92 -0.14
CA ALA A 232 19.84 -1.71 0.15
C ALA A 232 19.13 -2.17 -1.12
N SER A 233 18.50 -3.35 -1.05
CA SER A 233 17.70 -3.89 -2.16
C SER A 233 16.57 -4.77 -1.64
N VAL A 234 15.52 -4.91 -2.45
CA VAL A 234 14.35 -5.76 -2.15
C VAL A 234 14.75 -7.22 -2.13
#